data_AF-A0A4R0QYR5-F1
#
_entry.id   AF-A0A4R0QYR5-F1
#
_cell.length_a   1.000
_cell.length_b   1.000
_cell.length_c   1.000
_cell.angle_alpha   90.00
_cell.angle_beta   90.00
_cell.angle_gamma   90.00
#
_symmetry.space_group_name_H-M   'P 1'
#
loop_
_entity.id
_entity.type
_entity.pdbx_description
1 polymer ?
#
loop_
_entity_poly.entity_id
_entity_poly.type
_entity_poly.pdbx_seq_one_letter_code
_entity_poly.pdbx_strand_id
1 'polypeptide(L)' 'MNPLEQFLQRLARDPQLRRQVQEAITADQVAMLAQELGYAVSGSDLLRLSGRSVAGVRVTRVDHPGEYPGRYY' A
#
# COMPACT_ATOMS: atom_id res chain seq x y z
N MET A 1 11.01 -6.47 -14.59
CA MET A 1 10.44 -5.35 -13.81
C MET A 1 9.60 -5.94 -12.70
N ASN A 2 9.78 -5.52 -11.45
CA ASN A 2 8.99 -6.05 -10.34
C ASN A 2 7.55 -5.47 -10.39
N PRO A 3 6.50 -6.29 -10.23
CA PRO A 3 5.10 -5.83 -10.24
C PRO A 3 4.83 -4.78 -9.16
N LEU A 4 5.50 -4.90 -8.02
CA LEU A 4 5.44 -3.94 -6.92
C LEU A 4 6.00 -2.56 -7.31
N GLU A 5 7.07 -2.49 -8.08
CA GLU A 5 7.60 -1.20 -8.53
C GLU A 5 6.66 -0.52 -9.53
N GLN A 6 6.02 -1.29 -10.42
CA GLN A 6 5.03 -0.73 -11.34
C GLN A 6 3.81 -0.20 -10.59
N PHE A 7 3.34 -0.92 -9.56
CA PHE A 7 2.29 -0.44 -8.68
C PHE A 7 2.66 0.86 -7.97
N LEU A 8 3.87 0.97 -7.41
CA LEU A 8 4.33 2.18 -6.72
C LEU A 8 4.49 3.38 -7.68
N GLN A 9 4.95 3.14 -8.90
CA GLN A 9 5.00 4.16 -9.95
C GLN A 9 3.60 4.66 -10.31
N ARG A 10 2.62 3.75 -10.40
CA ARG A 10 1.23 4.13 -10.63
C ARG A 10 0.67 4.91 -9.44
N LEU A 11 0.91 4.43 -8.22
CA LEU A 11 0.54 5.08 -6.97
C LEU A 11 1.08 6.51 -6.90
N ALA A 12 2.34 6.75 -7.27
CA ALA A 12 2.92 8.09 -7.27
C ALA A 12 2.22 9.06 -8.24
N ARG A 13 1.70 8.55 -9.37
CA ARG A 13 1.02 9.33 -10.41
C ARG A 13 -0.49 9.46 -10.21
N ASP A 14 -1.09 8.58 -9.40
CA ASP A 14 -2.54 8.47 -9.25
C ASP A 14 -2.98 8.86 -7.82
N PRO A 15 -3.49 10.09 -7.64
CA PRO A 15 -3.87 10.58 -6.31
C PRO A 15 -5.12 9.88 -5.75
N GLN A 16 -5.98 9.31 -6.60
CA GLN A 16 -7.11 8.51 -6.11
C GLN A 16 -6.64 7.18 -5.55
N LEU A 17 -5.72 6.51 -6.25
CA LEU A 17 -5.10 5.28 -5.74
C LEU A 17 -4.34 5.54 -4.43
N ARG A 18 -3.66 6.69 -4.30
CA ARG A 18 -3.03 7.09 -3.03
C ARG A 18 -4.01 7.23 -1.88
N ARG A 19 -5.21 7.74 -2.12
CA ARG A 19 -6.24 7.82 -1.07
C ARG A 19 -6.72 6.43 -0.66
N GLN A 20 -7.01 5.56 -1.63
CA GLN A 20 -7.41 4.18 -1.34
C GLN A 20 -6.34 3.40 -0.56
N VAL A 21 -5.06 3.58 -0.91
CA VAL A 21 -3.94 2.97 -0.18
C VAL A 21 -3.73 3.57 1.22
N GLN A 22 -4.08 4.85 1.42
CA GLN A 22 -4.07 5.48 2.75
C GLN A 22 -5.26 5.03 3.62
N GLU A 23 -6.39 4.69 3.01
CA GLU A 23 -7.55 4.09 3.69
C GLU A 23 -7.33 2.61 4.02
N ALA A 24 -6.47 1.93 3.27
CA ALA A 24 -6.02 0.58 3.59
C ALA A 24 -5.18 0.59 4.86
N ILE A 25 -5.59 -0.20 5.85
CA ILE A 25 -4.95 -0.20 7.17
C ILE A 25 -3.83 -1.25 7.24
N THR A 26 -3.93 -2.29 6.41
CA THR A 26 -2.96 -3.39 6.38
C THR A 26 -2.26 -3.48 5.03
N ALA A 27 -1.03 -4.01 5.06
CA ALA A 27 -0.28 -4.31 3.84
C ALA A 27 -1.03 -5.31 2.93
N ASP A 28 -1.84 -6.19 3.51
CA ASP A 28 -2.67 -7.13 2.76
C ASP A 28 -3.77 -6.43 1.95
N GLN A 29 -4.44 -5.45 2.54
CA GLN A 29 -5.42 -4.62 1.82
C GLN A 29 -4.79 -3.83 0.67
N VAL A 30 -3.57 -3.31 0.86
CA VAL A 30 -2.82 -2.65 -0.22
C VAL A 30 -2.45 -3.65 -1.32
N ALA A 31 -2.09 -4.88 -0.95
CA ALA A 31 -1.82 -5.94 -1.92
C ALA A 31 -3.10 -6.35 -2.69
N MET A 32 -4.26 -6.40 -2.04
CA MET A 32 -5.54 -6.64 -2.73
C MET A 32 -5.82 -5.55 -3.76
N LEU A 33 -5.71 -4.26 -3.40
CA LEU A 33 -5.83 -3.14 -4.34
C LEU A 33 -4.88 -3.25 -5.54
N ALA A 34 -3.63 -3.66 -5.29
CA ALA A 34 -2.66 -3.87 -6.37
C ALA A 34 -3.05 -5.04 -7.27
N GLN A 35 -3.55 -6.15 -6.70
CA GLN A 35 -4.02 -7.32 -7.45
C GLN A 35 -5.26 -7.02 -8.29
N GLU A 36 -6.20 -6.22 -7.78
CA GLU A 36 -7.37 -5.76 -8.54
C GLU A 36 -6.98 -4.95 -9.78
N LEU A 37 -5.85 -4.25 -9.73
CA LEU A 37 -5.27 -3.52 -10.86
C LEU A 37 -4.41 -4.41 -11.78
N GLY A 38 -4.29 -5.70 -11.48
CA GLY A 38 -3.52 -6.68 -12.26
C GLY A 38 -2.04 -6.79 -11.86
N TYR A 39 -1.62 -6.20 -10.74
CA TYR A 39 -0.25 -6.34 -10.25
C TYR A 39 -0.14 -7.55 -9.31
N ALA A 40 0.78 -8.47 -9.60
CA ALA A 40 1.10 -9.61 -8.75
C ALA A 40 1.92 -9.19 -7.52
N VAL A 41 1.29 -8.47 -6.59
CA VAL A 41 1.89 -7.97 -5.34
C VAL A 41 1.27 -8.68 -4.16
N SER A 42 2.10 -9.13 -3.22
CA SER A 42 1.64 -9.73 -1.97
C SER A 42 1.90 -8.82 -0.77
N GLY A 43 1.12 -8.98 0.30
CA GLY A 43 1.36 -8.27 1.56
C GLY A 43 2.78 -8.50 2.10
N SER A 44 3.35 -9.69 1.87
CA SER A 44 4.72 -10.04 2.23
C SER A 44 5.78 -9.22 1.47
N ASP A 45 5.55 -8.92 0.20
CA ASP A 45 6.44 -8.08 -0.60
C ASP A 45 6.44 -6.63 -0.10
N LEU A 46 5.25 -6.14 0.28
CA LEU A 46 5.09 -4.82 0.90
C LEU A 46 5.75 -4.75 2.28
N LEU A 47 5.62 -5.80 3.10
CA LEU A 47 6.30 -5.90 4.39
C LEU A 47 7.82 -5.99 4.23
N ARG A 48 8.32 -6.66 3.19
CA ARG A 48 9.75 -6.71 2.87
C ARG A 48 10.29 -5.35 2.40
N LEU A 49 9.45 -4.54 1.75
CA LEU A 49 9.76 -3.14 1.43
C LEU A 49 9.52 -2.18 2.60
N SER A 50 8.83 -2.60 3.65
CA SER A 50 8.53 -1.75 4.79
C SER A 50 9.82 -1.26 5.44
N GLY A 51 9.99 0.05 5.53
CA GLY A 51 11.24 0.69 5.96
C GLY A 51 12.19 1.08 4.82
N ARG A 52 11.85 0.78 3.57
CA ARG A 52 12.56 1.23 2.37
C ARG A 52 11.71 2.18 1.54
N SER A 53 12.37 3.16 0.91
CA SER A 53 11.75 4.03 -0.08
C SER A 53 12.01 3.47 -1.47
N VAL A 54 10.96 3.29 -2.27
CA VAL A 54 11.06 2.79 -3.65
C VAL A 54 10.35 3.77 -4.56
N ALA A 55 10.98 4.13 -5.69
CA ALA A 55 10.40 5.05 -6.67
C ALA A 55 9.94 6.43 -6.12
N GLY A 56 10.58 6.92 -5.05
CA GLY A 56 10.18 8.16 -4.37
C GLY A 56 8.98 8.01 -3.42
N VAL A 57 8.38 6.82 -3.34
CA VAL A 57 7.36 6.46 -2.35
C VAL A 57 8.06 5.84 -1.14
N ARG A 58 7.98 6.50 0.01
CA ARG A 58 8.47 5.96 1.28
C ARG A 58 7.41 5.02 1.85
N VAL A 59 7.72 3.73 1.94
CA VAL A 59 6.84 2.74 2.60
C VAL A 59 7.21 2.69 4.07
N THR A 60 6.49 3.45 4.89
CA THR A 60 6.60 3.37 6.35
C THR A 60 5.65 2.32 6.87
N ARG A 61 6.15 1.43 7.74
CA ARG A 61 5.26 0.69 8.64
C ARG A 61 4.61 1.73 9.53
N VAL A 62 3.31 1.95 9.35
CA VAL A 62 2.53 2.60 10.40
C VAL A 62 2.36 1.54 11.47
N ASP A 63 3.10 1.67 12.56
CA ASP A 63 2.76 0.96 13.79
C ASP A 63 1.44 1.60 14.24
N HIS A 64 0.34 0.89 14.06
CA HIS A 64 -0.96 1.35 14.55
C HIS A 64 -0.95 0.96 16.03
N PRO A 65 -0.73 1.90 16.99
CA PRO A 65 -1.05 1.61 18.37
C PRO A 65 -2.55 1.30 18.37
N GLY A 66 -2.90 0.06 18.72
CA GLY A 66 -4.23 -0.47 18.45
C GLY A 66 -5.32 0.48 18.93
N GLU A 67 -6.06 1.05 17.99
CA GLU A 67 -7.45 1.50 18.13
C GLU A 67 -7.93 1.96 16.74
N TYR A 68 -9.02 1.37 16.27
CA TYR A 68 -9.77 1.80 15.10
C TYR A 68 -10.94 2.67 15.59
N PRO A 69 -10.81 4.01 15.69
CA PRO A 69 -11.94 4.84 16.02
C PRO A 69 -12.90 4.91 14.82
N GLY A 70 -14.16 4.57 15.06
CA GLY A 70 -15.26 5.07 14.25
C GLY A 70 -15.66 4.22 13.06
N ARG A 71 -16.17 3.01 13.33
CA ARG A 71 -17.30 2.52 12.54
C ARG A 71 -18.42 3.56 12.68
N TYR A 72 -18.83 4.12 11.55
CA TYR A 72 -19.99 4.97 11.36
C TYR A 72 -21.21 4.41 12.14
N TYR A 73 -21.89 5.28 12.90
CA TYR A 73 -23.30 5.13 13.25
C TYR A 73 -24.05 6.33 12.69
#